data_AF-M2B2U5-F1
#
_entry.id   AF-M2B2U5-F1
#
_cell.length_a   1.000
_cell.length_b   1.000
_cell.length_c   1.000
_cell.angle_alpha   90.00
_cell.angle_beta   90.00
_cell.angle_gamma   90.00
#
_symmetry.space_group_name_H-M   'P 1'
#
loop_
_entity.id
_entity.type
_entity.pdbx_description
1 polymer ?
#
loop_
_entity_poly.entity_id
_entity_poly.type
_entity_poly.pdbx_seq_one_letter_code
_entity_poly.pdbx_strand_id
1 'polypeptide(L)'
;MNHRSTIRTVPSRNAFTMIELVVAASIMIALMSVVTSLTFRIHGVWKDTNQQRIATWAVSSELERITSLPADEIATALQELEASEELQNALTEPEWSGDFIDDELGPRVALRLDWKRRHPGTPLELVGWVLDTTAKEETSQ
;
A
#
# COMPACT_ATOMS: atom_id res chain seq x y z
N MET A 1 -46.87 -39.39 65.29
CA MET A 1 -45.40 -39.47 65.11
C MET A 1 -45.12 -39.24 63.64
N ASN A 2 -44.66 -38.04 63.26
CA ASN A 2 -44.48 -37.66 61.85
C ASN A 2 -42.99 -37.73 61.50
N HIS A 3 -42.61 -38.72 60.68
CA HIS A 3 -41.26 -38.81 60.11
C HIS A 3 -41.15 -37.86 58.91
N ARG A 4 -40.49 -36.70 59.10
CA ARG A 4 -40.02 -35.87 57.98
C ARG A 4 -38.80 -36.54 57.35
N SER A 5 -38.99 -37.10 56.16
CA SER A 5 -37.90 -37.44 55.26
C SER A 5 -37.29 -36.14 54.70
N THR A 6 -36.05 -35.85 55.07
CA THR A 6 -35.25 -34.77 54.46
C THR A 6 -34.49 -35.33 53.26
N ILE A 7 -34.90 -34.96 52.05
CA ILE A 7 -34.17 -35.28 50.82
C ILE A 7 -32.94 -34.36 50.75
N ARG A 8 -31.75 -34.95 50.79
CA ARG A 8 -30.48 -34.23 50.65
C ARG A 8 -30.11 -34.20 49.16
N THR A 9 -30.29 -33.06 48.51
CA THR A 9 -29.80 -32.84 47.14
C THR A 9 -28.29 -32.64 47.17
N VAL A 10 -27.53 -33.58 46.60
CA VAL A 10 -26.09 -33.42 46.38
C VAL A 10 -25.90 -32.52 45.16
N PRO A 11 -25.14 -31.41 45.24
CA PRO A 11 -24.91 -30.55 44.09
C PRO A 11 -24.17 -31.31 42.98
N SER A 12 -24.72 -31.32 41.77
CA SER A 12 -24.12 -32.02 40.63
C SER A 12 -22.91 -31.23 40.12
N ARG A 13 -21.70 -31.79 40.30
CA ARG A 13 -20.43 -31.21 39.81
C ARG A 13 -20.43 -30.96 38.30
N ASN A 14 -21.28 -31.69 37.56
CA ASN A 14 -21.41 -31.61 36.10
C ASN A 14 -22.04 -30.29 35.60
N ALA A 15 -22.85 -29.61 36.42
CA ALA A 15 -23.44 -28.33 36.04
C ALA A 15 -22.37 -27.21 35.99
N PHE A 16 -21.38 -27.28 36.89
CA PHE A 16 -20.29 -26.31 36.95
C PHE A 16 -19.34 -26.45 35.73
N THR A 17 -19.04 -27.69 35.31
CA THR A 17 -18.18 -27.94 34.15
C THR A 17 -18.82 -27.53 32.82
N MET A 18 -20.16 -27.62 32.69
CA MET A 18 -20.85 -27.12 31.50
C MET A 18 -20.81 -25.59 31.39
N ILE A 19 -21.00 -24.88 32.50
CA ILE A 19 -20.91 -23.42 32.52
C ILE A 19 -19.48 -22.98 32.18
N GLU A 20 -18.47 -23.61 32.78
CA GLU A 20 -17.07 -23.33 32.49
C GLU A 20 -16.73 -23.56 31.01
N LEU A 21 -17.23 -24.65 30.41
CA LEU A 21 -17.05 -24.92 28.98
C LEU A 21 -17.71 -23.85 28.09
N VAL A 22 -18.94 -23.44 28.40
CA VAL A 22 -19.65 -22.39 27.64
C VAL A 22 -18.91 -21.05 27.76
N VAL A 23 -18.45 -20.70 28.95
CA VAL A 23 -17.66 -19.48 29.18
C VAL A 23 -16.36 -19.55 28.39
N ALA A 24 -15.61 -20.65 28.47
CA ALA A 24 -14.37 -20.84 27.72
C ALA A 24 -14.59 -20.77 26.20
N ALA A 25 -15.64 -21.41 25.70
CA ALA A 25 -16.02 -21.35 24.29
C ALA A 25 -16.39 -19.92 23.85
N SER A 26 -17.14 -19.19 24.68
CA SER A 26 -17.51 -17.80 24.37
C SER A 26 -16.28 -16.87 24.31
N ILE A 27 -15.33 -17.06 25.24
CA ILE A 27 -14.06 -16.32 25.24
C ILE A 27 -13.25 -16.67 23.98
N MET A 28 -13.19 -17.95 23.61
CA MET A 28 -12.47 -18.39 22.41
C MET A 28 -13.07 -17.79 21.13
N ILE A 29 -14.40 -17.77 21.00
CA ILE A 29 -15.09 -17.15 19.85
C ILE A 29 -14.82 -15.64 19.80
N ALA A 30 -14.86 -14.97 20.95
CA ALA A 30 -14.55 -13.55 21.03
C ALA A 30 -13.10 -13.27 20.62
N LEU A 31 -12.14 -14.07 21.10
CA LEU A 31 -10.73 -13.96 20.74
C LEU A 31 -10.50 -14.20 19.24
N MET A 32 -11.12 -15.25 18.68
CA MET A 32 -11.04 -15.52 17.24
C MET A 32 -11.53 -14.33 16.42
N SER A 33 -12.65 -13.72 16.81
CA SER A 33 -13.21 -12.57 16.11
C SER A 33 -12.24 -11.37 16.11
N VAL A 34 -11.59 -11.11 17.24
CA VAL A 34 -10.57 -10.04 17.36
C VAL A 34 -9.35 -10.35 16.49
N VAL A 35 -8.83 -11.57 16.57
CA VAL A 35 -7.65 -11.99 15.78
C VAL A 35 -7.94 -11.90 14.29
N THR A 36 -9.08 -12.41 13.84
CA THR A 36 -9.48 -12.34 12.43
C THR A 36 -9.57 -10.89 11.95
N SER A 37 -10.23 -10.01 12.72
CA SER A 37 -10.28 -8.58 12.38
C SER A 37 -8.89 -7.94 12.29
N LEU A 38 -7.98 -8.30 13.20
CA LEU A 38 -6.61 -7.78 13.20
C LEU A 38 -5.83 -8.25 11.97
N THR A 39 -5.96 -9.53 11.60
CA THR A 39 -5.32 -10.10 10.41
C THR A 39 -5.75 -9.37 9.13
N PHE A 40 -7.05 -9.09 8.96
CA PHE A 40 -7.54 -8.33 7.81
C PHE A 40 -6.98 -6.91 7.76
N ARG A 41 -6.85 -6.24 8.91
CA ARG A 41 -6.27 -4.90 9.00
C ARG A 41 -4.79 -4.90 8.64
N ILE A 42 -4.02 -5.84 9.20
CA ILE A 42 -2.58 -6.00 8.89
C ILE A 42 -2.38 -6.26 7.40
N HIS A 43 -3.19 -7.14 6.81
CA HIS A 43 -3.09 -7.43 5.38
C HIS A 43 -3.38 -6.19 4.53
N GLY A 44 -4.37 -5.37 4.91
CA GLY A 44 -4.64 -4.09 4.26
C GLY A 44 -3.43 -3.14 4.30
N VAL A 45 -2.85 -2.92 5.49
CA VAL A 45 -1.67 -2.05 5.65
C VAL A 45 -0.48 -2.56 4.83
N TRP A 46 -0.27 -3.87 4.81
CA TRP A 46 0.82 -4.48 4.05
C TRP A 46 0.63 -4.29 2.54
N LYS A 47 -0.60 -4.48 2.05
CA LYS A 47 -0.95 -4.21 0.66
C LYS A 47 -0.71 -2.75 0.28
N ASP A 48 -1.18 -1.81 1.09
CA ASP A 48 -1.02 -0.37 0.84
C ASP A 48 0.47 0.03 0.82
N THR A 49 1.25 -0.50 1.78
CA THR A 49 2.70 -0.27 1.84
C THR A 49 3.41 -0.86 0.62
N ASN A 50 3.01 -2.04 0.18
CA ASN A 50 3.59 -2.69 -0.99
C ASN A 50 3.30 -1.88 -2.27
N GLN A 51 2.05 -1.43 -2.46
CA GLN A 51 1.67 -0.59 -3.59
C GLN A 51 2.46 0.72 -3.60
N GLN A 52 2.61 1.37 -2.43
CA GLN A 52 3.41 2.59 -2.32
C GLN A 52 4.87 2.37 -2.71
N ARG A 53 5.49 1.26 -2.27
CA ARG A 53 6.88 0.92 -2.62
C ARG A 53 7.06 0.67 -4.10
N ILE A 54 6.12 -0.06 -4.72
CA ILE A 54 6.13 -0.32 -6.17
C ILE A 54 5.98 0.99 -6.93
N ALA A 55 5.03 1.84 -6.54
CA ALA A 55 4.83 3.15 -7.15
C ALA A 55 6.08 4.03 -7.03
N THR A 56 6.71 4.11 -5.84
CA THR A 56 7.95 4.87 -5.66
C THR A 56 9.09 4.36 -6.54
N TRP A 57 9.25 3.04 -6.63
CA TRP A 57 10.26 2.47 -7.51
C TRP A 57 9.96 2.79 -8.98
N ALA A 58 8.72 2.62 -9.43
CA ALA A 58 8.31 2.90 -10.80
C ALA A 58 8.52 4.38 -11.17
N VAL A 59 8.06 5.33 -10.34
CA VAL A 59 8.26 6.77 -10.60
C VAL A 59 9.73 7.11 -10.59
N SER A 60 10.52 6.56 -9.66
CA SER A 60 11.95 6.82 -9.60
C SER A 60 12.68 6.31 -10.84
N SER A 61 12.41 5.09 -11.28
CA SER A 61 13.03 4.49 -12.46
C SER A 61 12.64 5.21 -13.74
N GLU A 62 11.36 5.58 -13.87
CA GLU A 62 10.87 6.28 -15.04
C GLU A 62 11.38 7.73 -15.09
N LEU A 63 11.48 8.40 -13.94
CA LEU A 63 12.11 9.70 -13.85
C LEU A 63 13.60 9.66 -14.21
N GLU A 64 14.34 8.65 -13.75
CA GLU A 64 15.74 8.45 -14.13
C GLU A 64 15.89 8.23 -15.63
N ARG A 65 15.01 7.40 -16.23
CA ARG A 65 14.96 7.17 -17.67
C ARG A 65 14.75 8.48 -18.43
N ILE A 66 13.73 9.26 -18.06
CA ILE A 66 13.37 10.50 -18.76
C ILE A 66 14.44 11.58 -18.58
N THR A 67 14.98 11.76 -17.38
CA THR A 67 16.02 12.78 -17.10
C THR A 67 17.36 12.48 -17.74
N SER A 68 17.58 11.25 -18.21
CA SER A 68 18.74 10.85 -19.01
C SER A 68 18.59 11.13 -20.51
N LEU A 69 17.39 11.47 -20.98
CA LEU A 69 17.13 11.77 -22.38
C LEU A 69 17.62 13.18 -22.75
N PRO A 70 17.95 13.42 -24.03
CA PRO A 70 18.12 14.76 -24.58
C PRO A 70 16.88 15.63 -24.32
N ALA A 71 17.07 16.91 -24.04
CA ALA A 71 15.98 17.81 -23.63
C ALA A 71 14.86 17.93 -24.68
N ASP A 72 15.19 17.77 -25.96
CA ASP A 72 14.26 17.77 -27.09
C ASP A 72 13.39 16.49 -27.16
N GLU A 73 13.84 15.38 -26.58
CA GLU A 73 13.11 14.11 -26.55
C GLU A 73 12.20 13.96 -25.32
N ILE A 74 12.44 14.73 -24.25
CA ILE A 74 11.71 14.62 -22.98
C ILE A 74 10.21 14.88 -23.15
N ALA A 75 9.83 15.91 -23.90
CA ALA A 75 8.43 16.25 -24.10
C ALA A 75 7.65 15.14 -24.82
N THR A 76 8.30 14.42 -25.74
CA THR A 76 7.72 13.25 -26.43
C THR A 76 7.62 12.07 -25.48
N ALA A 77 8.69 11.78 -24.71
CA ALA A 77 8.70 10.70 -23.74
C ALA A 77 7.61 10.87 -22.66
N LEU A 78 7.31 12.11 -22.25
CA LEU A 78 6.21 12.41 -21.32
C LEU A 78 4.81 12.16 -21.92
N GLN A 79 4.64 12.35 -23.23
CA GLN A 79 3.36 12.08 -23.92
C GLN A 79 3.13 10.57 -24.16
N GLU A 80 4.21 9.80 -24.27
CA GLU A 80 4.19 8.35 -24.50
C GLU A 80 4.25 7.53 -23.20
N LEU A 81 4.04 8.18 -22.04
CA LEU A 81 4.02 7.50 -20.74
C LEU A 81 2.84 6.52 -20.66
N GLU A 82 3.14 5.22 -20.70
CA GLU A 82 2.17 4.16 -20.49
C GLU A 82 2.59 3.25 -19.32
N ALA A 83 1.59 2.79 -18.58
CA ALA A 83 1.83 1.83 -17.50
C ALA A 83 2.15 0.44 -18.08
N SER A 84 3.29 -0.12 -17.70
CA SER A 84 3.67 -1.48 -18.10
C SER A 84 2.68 -2.53 -17.56
N GLU A 85 2.64 -3.70 -18.19
CA GLU A 85 1.77 -4.80 -17.73
C GLU A 85 2.06 -5.19 -16.28
N GLU A 86 3.31 -5.16 -15.85
CA GLU A 86 3.69 -5.43 -14.45
C GLU A 86 3.12 -4.38 -13.50
N LEU A 87 3.14 -3.11 -13.89
CA LEU A 87 2.58 -2.02 -13.09
C LEU A 87 1.06 -2.11 -13.00
N GLN A 88 0.38 -2.45 -14.11
CA GLN A 88 -1.06 -2.68 -14.15
C GLN A 88 -1.50 -3.90 -13.32
N ASN A 89 -0.64 -4.92 -13.20
CA ASN A 89 -0.89 -6.07 -12.35
C ASN A 89 -0.69 -5.75 -10.85
N ALA A 90 0.19 -4.80 -10.53
CA ALA A 90 0.51 -4.42 -9.15
C ALA A 90 -0.37 -3.29 -8.59
N LEU A 91 -0.72 -2.31 -9.43
CA LEU A 91 -1.51 -1.14 -9.10
C LEU A 91 -2.85 -1.19 -9.84
N THR A 92 -3.92 -0.81 -9.17
CA THR A 92 -5.25 -0.78 -9.77
C THR A 92 -5.44 0.53 -10.52
N GLU A 93 -5.66 0.47 -11.83
CA GLU A 93 -5.88 1.65 -12.69
C GLU A 93 -4.74 2.69 -12.53
N PRO A 94 -3.47 2.34 -12.86
CA PRO A 94 -2.35 3.28 -12.76
C PRO A 94 -2.42 4.34 -13.87
N GLU A 95 -2.26 5.61 -13.49
CA GLU A 95 -2.29 6.75 -14.40
C GLU A 95 -1.02 7.59 -14.23
N TRP A 96 -0.31 7.81 -15.34
CA TRP A 96 0.86 8.68 -15.39
C TRP A 96 0.47 10.09 -15.76
N SER A 97 1.15 11.07 -15.19
CA SER A 97 1.18 12.44 -15.69
C SER A 97 2.56 13.04 -15.44
N GLY A 98 3.00 13.95 -16.28
CA GLY A 98 4.26 14.63 -16.05
C GLY A 98 4.36 15.95 -16.80
N ASP A 99 5.20 16.82 -16.25
CA ASP A 99 5.42 18.17 -16.73
C ASP A 99 6.93 18.41 -16.90
N PHE A 100 7.32 18.97 -18.03
CA PHE A 100 8.65 19.55 -18.22
C PHE A 100 8.60 21.01 -17.78
N ILE A 101 9.52 21.39 -16.89
CA ILE A 101 9.61 22.73 -16.31
C ILE A 101 10.99 23.27 -16.63
N ASP A 102 11.04 24.38 -17.34
CA ASP A 102 12.26 25.12 -17.64
C ASP A 102 12.12 26.53 -17.08
N ASP A 103 12.82 26.80 -15.97
CA ASP A 103 12.78 28.07 -15.26
C ASP A 103 14.19 28.56 -14.91
N GLU A 104 14.30 29.66 -14.15
CA GLU A 104 15.58 30.27 -13.78
C GLU A 104 16.54 29.33 -13.04
N LEU A 105 16.02 28.24 -12.45
CA LEU A 105 16.83 27.23 -11.74
C LEU A 105 17.32 26.11 -12.66
N GLY A 106 16.83 26.04 -13.91
CA GLY A 106 17.21 25.07 -14.93
C GLY A 106 16.12 24.05 -15.28
N PRO A 107 16.40 23.16 -16.24
CA PRO A 107 15.43 22.19 -16.75
C PRO A 107 15.20 21.04 -15.75
N ARG A 108 13.93 20.77 -15.46
CA ARG A 108 13.48 19.70 -14.55
C ARG A 108 12.22 19.02 -15.07
N VAL A 109 12.03 17.78 -14.67
CA VAL A 109 10.86 16.96 -14.99
C VAL A 109 10.14 16.64 -13.70
N ALA A 110 8.85 16.97 -13.62
CA ALA A 110 7.96 16.50 -12.57
C ALA A 110 7.17 15.31 -13.11
N LEU A 111 7.27 14.16 -12.44
CA LEU A 111 6.57 12.94 -12.82
C LEU A 111 5.64 12.51 -11.68
N ARG A 112 4.39 12.21 -12.03
CA ARG A 112 3.35 11.80 -11.09
C ARG A 112 2.74 10.47 -11.51
N LEU A 113 2.50 9.63 -10.51
CA LEU A 113 1.75 8.38 -10.65
C LEU A 113 0.57 8.39 -9.70
N ASP A 114 -0.63 8.27 -10.24
CA ASP A 114 -1.84 8.01 -9.48
C ASP A 114 -2.34 6.58 -9.71
N TRP A 115 -3.07 6.07 -8.74
CA TRP A 115 -3.72 4.77 -8.84
C TRP A 115 -4.89 4.70 -7.86
N LYS A 116 -5.82 3.79 -8.15
CA LYS A 116 -6.99 3.56 -7.31
C LYS A 116 -6.61 2.92 -5.98
N ARG A 117 -6.56 3.75 -4.94
CA ARG A 117 -6.27 3.37 -3.56
C ARG A 117 -7.53 3.13 -2.74
N ARG A 118 -7.39 2.38 -1.66
CA ARG A 118 -8.45 2.21 -0.64
C ARG A 118 -8.83 3.56 -0.01
N HIS A 119 -7.85 4.43 0.18
CA HIS A 119 -8.02 5.77 0.70
C HIS A 119 -7.53 6.76 -0.36
N PRO A 120 -8.41 7.63 -0.91
CA PRO A 120 -7.99 8.62 -1.88
C PRO A 120 -6.96 9.56 -1.23
N GLY A 121 -5.92 9.87 -1.98
CA GLY A 121 -4.80 10.69 -1.51
C GLY A 121 -4.19 11.45 -2.68
N THR A 122 -3.10 12.15 -2.42
CA THR A 122 -2.37 12.83 -3.48
C THR A 122 -1.62 11.82 -4.35
N PRO A 123 -1.55 12.04 -5.67
CA PRO A 123 -0.65 11.30 -6.55
C PRO A 123 0.78 11.32 -6.00
N LEU A 124 1.52 10.24 -6.27
CA LEU A 124 2.93 10.22 -5.92
C LEU A 124 3.70 11.05 -6.93
N GLU A 125 4.36 12.12 -6.48
CA GLU A 125 5.11 13.04 -7.34
C GLU A 125 6.60 13.01 -6.98
N LEU A 126 7.45 12.89 -7.99
CA LEU A 126 8.90 13.09 -7.89
C LEU A 126 9.36 14.09 -8.95
N VAL A 127 10.39 14.87 -8.62
CA VAL A 127 10.99 15.86 -9.51
C VAL A 127 12.47 15.55 -9.69
N GLY A 128 12.94 15.56 -10.93
CA GLY A 128 14.33 15.30 -11.28
C GLY A 128 14.89 16.38 -12.20
N TRP A 129 16.17 16.71 -12.02
CA TRP A 129 16.89 17.65 -12.90
C TRP A 129 17.32 16.94 -14.17
N VAL A 130 17.21 17.63 -15.30
CA VAL A 130 17.70 17.11 -16.59
C VAL A 130 19.19 17.33 -16.68
N LEU A 131 19.92 16.29 -17.06
CA LEU A 131 21.36 16.38 -17.27
C LEU A 131 21.63 16.89 -18.68
N ASP A 132 22.26 18.06 -18.79
CA ASP A 132 22.70 18.60 -20.07
C ASP A 132 23.90 17.77 -20.58
N THR A 133 23.61 16.70 -21.31
CA THR A 133 24.63 15.81 -21.90
C THR A 133 25.35 16.45 -23.10
N THR A 134 24.81 17.56 -23.62
CA THR A 134 25.34 18.31 -24.77
C THR A 134 26.55 19.18 -24.44
N ALA A 135 26.84 19.45 -23.16
CA ALA A 135 27.94 20.33 -22.74
C ALA A 135 29.36 19.71 -22.83
N LYS A 136 29.52 18.50 -23.39
CA LYS A 136 30.78 17.71 -23.27
C LYS A 136 31.63 17.56 -24.54
N GLU A 137 31.30 18.21 -25.66
CA GLU A 137 32.07 18.06 -26.92
C GLU A 137 33.00 19.23 -27.29
N GLU A 138 33.01 20.37 -26.57
CA GLU A 138 33.80 21.55 -26.97
C GLU A 138 35.23 21.66 -26.41
N THR A 139 35.74 20.65 -25.69
CA THR A 139 37.10 20.72 -25.10
C THR A 139 38.06 19.65 -25.64
N SER A 140 38.25 19.60 -26.96
CA SER A 140 39.49 19.06 -27.54
C SER A 140 39.67 19.53 -28.99
N GLN A 141 40.25 20.72 -29.17
CA GLN A 141 40.97 21.11 -30.38
C GLN A 141 42.35 21.66 -29.98
#